data_AF-A0A1M5I8T3-F1
#
_entry.id   AF-A0A1M5I8T3-F1
#
_cell.length_a   1.000
_cell.length_b   1.000
_cell.length_c   1.000
_cell.angle_alpha   90.00
_cell.angle_beta   90.00
_cell.angle_gamma   90.00
#
_symmetry.space_group_name_H-M   'P 1'
#
loop_
_entity.id
_entity.type
_entity.pdbx_description
1 polymer ?
#
loop_
_entity_poly.entity_id
_entity_poly.type
_entity_poly.pdbx_seq_one_letter_code
_entity_poly.pdbx_strand_id
1 'polypeptide(L)' 'MNPMNETEKLLQEIENVRKQMSEVALSKGITSLESIALSQELDRLLNIYNNEISKIHK' A
#
# COMPACT_ATOMS: atom_id res chain seq x y z
N MET A 1 12.17 16.63 -16.38
CA MET A 1 11.46 16.15 -15.17
C MET A 1 10.50 15.08 -15.67
N ASN A 2 10.83 13.79 -15.50
CA ASN A 2 10.00 12.71 -16.04
C ASN A 2 8.66 12.71 -15.31
N PRO A 3 7.51 12.62 -16.00
CA PRO A 3 6.24 12.42 -15.31
C PRO A 3 6.35 11.09 -14.57
N MET A 4 6.39 11.17 -13.24
CA MET A 4 6.39 10.01 -12.34
C MET A 4 5.24 9.11 -12.77
N ASN A 5 5.58 7.91 -13.22
CA ASN A 5 4.61 7.03 -13.86
C ASN A 5 3.54 6.63 -12.83
N GLU A 6 2.31 6.35 -13.27
CA GLU A 6 1.20 6.08 -12.34
C GLU A 6 1.51 4.87 -11.43
N THR A 7 2.27 3.91 -11.93
CA THR A 7 2.78 2.76 -11.17
C THR A 7 3.77 3.17 -10.06
N GLU A 8 4.67 4.12 -10.31
CA GLU A 8 5.64 4.65 -9.35
C GLU A 8 4.93 5.40 -8.22
N LYS A 9 3.88 6.16 -8.55
CA LYS A 9 3.03 6.81 -7.54
C LYS A 9 2.34 5.77 -6.66
N LEU A 10 1.76 4.74 -7.27
CA LEU A 10 1.11 3.66 -6.53
C LEU A 10 2.09 2.90 -5.63
N LEU A 11 3.29 2.60 -6.12
CA LEU A 11 4.35 1.97 -5.33
C LEU A 11 4.80 2.84 -4.16
N GLN A 12 4.89 4.16 -4.37
CA GLN A 12 5.21 5.10 -3.30
C GLN A 12 4.13 5.14 -2.22
N GLU A 13 2.85 5.09 -2.61
CA GLU A 13 1.72 5.02 -1.68
C GLU A 13 1.72 3.71 -0.88
N ILE A 14 1.94 2.57 -1.54
CA ILE A 14 2.10 1.25 -0.89
C ILE A 14 3.19 1.31 0.17
N GLU A 15 4.36 1.86 -0.18
CA GLU A 15 5.48 1.95 0.75
C GLU A 15 5.20 2.87 1.94
N ASN A 16 4.50 3.99 1.71
CA ASN A 16 4.11 4.91 2.77
C ASN A 16 3.14 4.24 3.76
N VAL A 17 2.09 3.57 3.25
CA VAL A 17 1.11 2.87 4.10
C VAL A 17 1.76 1.70 4.83
N ARG A 18 2.67 0.95 4.19
CA ARG A 18 3.41 -0.14 4.82
C ARG A 18 4.24 0.33 6.02
N LYS A 19 4.92 1.48 5.90
CA LYS A 19 5.69 2.08 7.01
C LYS A 19 4.77 2.49 8.14
N GLN A 20 3.69 3.22 7.84
CA GLN A 20 2.71 3.63 8.85
C GLN A 20 2.09 2.43 9.57
N MET A 21 1.68 1.40 8.84
CA MET A 21 1.14 0.17 9.42
C MET A 21 2.13 -0.47 10.39
N SER A 22 3.42 -0.51 10.02
CA SER A 22 4.49 -1.09 10.84
C SER A 22 4.73 -0.29 12.13
N GLU A 23 4.75 1.03 12.03
CA GLU A 23 4.89 1.95 13.17
C GLU A 23 3.70 1.85 14.13
N VAL A 24 2.48 1.80 13.59
CA VAL A 24 1.25 1.66 14.38
C VAL A 24 1.16 0.27 15.01
N ALA A 25 1.50 -0.80 14.28
CA ALA A 25 1.52 -2.15 14.84
C ALA A 25 2.53 -2.28 16.00
N LEU A 26 3.70 -1.63 15.89
CA LEU A 26 4.71 -1.62 16.94
C LEU A 26 4.26 -0.82 18.18
N SER A 27 3.57 0.31 17.97
CA SER A 27 3.19 1.22 19.05
C SER A 27 1.84 0.91 19.71
N LYS A 28 0.86 0.45 18.93
CA LYS A 28 -0.54 0.23 19.36
C LYS A 28 -0.97 -1.24 19.29
N GLY A 29 -0.15 -2.10 18.70
CA GLY A 29 -0.44 -3.51 18.51
C GLY A 29 -1.23 -3.80 17.23
N ILE A 30 -1.03 -5.00 16.69
CA ILE A 30 -1.62 -5.45 15.42
C ILE A 30 -3.16 -5.53 15.43
N THR A 31 -3.78 -5.65 16.59
CA THR A 31 -5.24 -5.70 16.75
C THR A 31 -5.88 -4.34 16.99
N SER A 32 -5.08 -3.26 17.01
CA SER A 32 -5.64 -1.91 17.09
C SER A 32 -6.48 -1.61 15.85
N LEU A 33 -7.57 -0.88 16.02
CA LEU A 33 -8.44 -0.48 14.91
C LEU A 33 -7.66 0.26 13.81
N GLU A 34 -6.65 1.01 14.21
CA GLU A 34 -5.77 1.75 13.30
C GLU A 34 -4.83 0.82 12.52
N SER A 35 -4.23 -0.18 13.17
CA SER A 35 -3.45 -1.22 12.46
C SER A 35 -4.32 -1.99 11.47
N ILE A 36 -5.56 -2.33 11.84
CA ILE A 36 -6.51 -3.03 10.98
C ILE A 36 -6.91 -2.16 9.78
N ALA A 37 -7.18 -0.87 9.99
CA ALA A 37 -7.51 0.05 8.91
C ALA A 37 -6.34 0.21 7.93
N LEU A 38 -5.12 0.34 8.45
CA LEU A 38 -3.90 0.44 7.64
C LEU A 38 -3.62 -0.84 6.86
N SER A 39 -3.87 -2.03 7.45
CA SER A 39 -3.70 -3.29 6.73
C SER A 39 -4.71 -3.43 5.58
N GLN A 40 -5.97 -3.04 5.81
CA GLN A 40 -7.00 -3.05 4.76
C GLN A 40 -6.66 -2.10 3.61
N GLU A 41 -6.13 -0.91 3.92
CA GLU A 41 -5.71 0.03 2.90
C GLU A 41 -4.48 -0.47 2.12
N LEU A 42 -3.50 -1.07 2.81
CA LEU A 42 -2.35 -1.69 2.16
C LEU A 42 -2.80 -2.80 1.19
N ASP A 43 -3.71 -3.68 1.62
CA ASP A 43 -4.26 -4.73 0.78
C ASP A 43 -5.01 -4.17 -0.44
N ARG A 44 -5.77 -3.08 -0.27
CA ARG A 44 -6.45 -2.40 -1.39
C ARG A 44 -5.46 -1.91 -2.43
N LEU A 45 -4.38 -1.24 -2.01
CA LEU A 45 -3.36 -0.71 -2.91
C LEU A 45 -2.58 -1.84 -3.63
N LEU A 46 -2.23 -2.91 -2.92
CA LEU A 46 -1.59 -4.09 -3.51
C LEU A 46 -2.48 -4.75 -4.57
N ASN A 47 -3.79 -4.83 -4.32
CA ASN A 47 -4.74 -5.36 -5.30
C ASN A 47 -4.83 -4.48 -6.56
N ILE A 48 -4.82 -3.16 -6.42
CA ILE A 48 -4.76 -2.24 -7.57
C ILE A 48 -3.48 -2.49 -8.37
N TYR A 49 -2.33 -2.55 -7.70
CA TYR A 49 -1.04 -2.78 -8.36
C TYR A 49 -1.02 -4.12 -9.11
N ASN A 50 -1.46 -5.19 -8.46
CA ASN A 50 -1.53 -6.51 -9.08
C ASN A 50 -2.47 -6.53 -10.29
N ASN A 51 -3.60 -5.82 -10.23
CA ASN A 51 -4.50 -5.69 -11.37
C ASN A 51 -3.86 -4.93 -12.54
N GLU A 52 -3.12 -3.85 -12.28
CA GLU A 52 -2.39 -3.13 -13.33
C GLU A 52 -1.31 -4.02 -13.98
N ILE A 53 -0.56 -4.81 -13.19
CA ILE A 53 0.41 -5.78 -13.71
C ILE A 53 -0.27 -6.90 -14.51
N SER A 54 -1.47 -7.35 -14.09
CA SER A 54 -2.23 -8.38 -14.79
C SER A 54 -2.68 -7.95 -16.19
N LYS A 55 -2.91 -6.65 -16.42
CA LYS A 55 -3.27 -6.09 -17.73
C LYS A 55 -2.09 -6.09 -18.71
N ILE A 56 -0.85 -6.06 -18.21
CA ILE A 56 0.37 -6.07 -19.04
C ILE A 56 0.68 -7.48 -19.58
N HIS A 57 0.20 -8.53 -18.92
CA HIS A 57 0.45 -9.93 -19.28
C HIS A 57 -0.72 -10.62 -20.02
N LYS A 58 -1.73 -9.86 -20.48
CA LYS A 58 -2.81 -10.34 -21.35
C LYS A 58 -2.58 -9.87 -22.78
#